data_AF-A0A6C0E8B3-F1
#
_entry.id   AF-A0A6C0E8B3-F1
#
_cell.length_a   1.000
_cell.length_b   1.000
_cell.length_c   1.000
_cell.angle_alpha   90.00
_cell.angle_beta   90.00
_cell.angle_gamma   90.00
#
_symmetry.space_group_name_H-M   'P 1'
#
loop_
_entity.id
_entity.type
_entity.pdbx_description
1 polymer ?
#
loop_
_entity_poly.entity_id
_entity_poly.type
_entity_poly.pdbx_seq_one_letter_code
_entity_poly.pdbx_strand_id
1 'polypeptide(L)'
;MYIIYSDNKYYLHYTSYDRLILNKKIINTNMAYEHYLGRISNIMIVIMVNNKVIVSDEYYSFNLKIIKKCKLYNNKYLIYYASYYGYTNVLEWLKNSGLPLKYYKGALNRASQNGQVAVLEWWKNSGLPLKYSEKALEYASQVGHINVLEWWKNSGLELKYSDRSIKWAAFRWQSAVIEWWKNSGLKLKSKINFIYFTL
;
A
#
# COMPACT_ATOMS: atom_id res chain seq x y z
N MET A 1 -17.08 21.14 -0.41
CA MET A 1 -17.34 19.71 -0.17
C MET A 1 -16.24 19.21 0.76
N TYR A 2 -16.60 18.65 1.90
CA TYR A 2 -15.66 18.05 2.83
C TYR A 2 -15.73 16.54 2.70
N ILE A 3 -14.61 15.87 2.96
CA ILE A 3 -14.56 14.42 3.08
C ILE A 3 -14.10 14.11 4.50
N ILE A 4 -14.89 13.27 5.16
CA ILE A 4 -14.55 12.73 6.46
C ILE A 4 -14.04 11.31 6.25
N TYR A 5 -12.91 11.00 6.85
CA TYR A 5 -12.28 9.68 6.79
C TYR A 5 -12.42 9.01 8.15
N SER A 6 -12.62 7.69 8.14
CA SER A 6 -12.68 6.90 9.37
C SER A 6 -11.74 5.71 9.27
N ASP A 7 -10.83 5.59 10.22
CA ASP A 7 -9.89 4.48 10.33
C ASP A 7 -10.50 3.28 11.08
N ASN A 8 -11.73 3.41 11.60
CA ASN A 8 -12.32 2.42 12.51
C ASN A 8 -13.87 2.42 12.46
N LYS A 9 -14.47 1.23 12.33
CA LYS A 9 -15.92 1.00 12.12
C LYS A 9 -16.81 1.41 13.31
N TYR A 10 -16.25 1.55 14.51
CA TYR A 10 -17.03 1.71 15.76
C TYR A 10 -17.45 3.15 16.12
N TYR A 11 -17.13 4.17 15.32
CA TYR A 11 -17.23 5.58 15.74
C TYR A 11 -18.25 6.42 14.97
N LEU A 12 -19.32 5.83 14.42
CA LEU A 12 -20.18 6.51 13.45
C LEU A 12 -21.60 6.83 13.92
N HIS A 13 -21.90 6.67 15.21
CA HIS A 13 -23.19 7.07 15.78
C HIS A 13 -23.23 8.54 16.23
N TYR A 14 -22.52 9.45 15.54
CA TYR A 14 -22.53 10.87 15.88
C TYR A 14 -23.50 11.66 14.99
N THR A 15 -24.55 12.19 15.61
CA THR A 15 -25.66 12.93 14.96
C THR A 15 -25.41 14.44 14.83
N SER A 16 -24.23 14.95 15.20
CA SER A 16 -23.92 16.39 15.12
C SER A 16 -22.52 16.70 14.56
N TYR A 17 -22.46 17.75 13.74
CA TYR A 17 -21.26 18.25 13.04
C TYR A 17 -20.10 18.61 13.99
N ASP A 18 -20.42 19.17 15.15
CA ASP A 18 -19.42 19.59 16.14
C ASP A 18 -18.64 18.39 16.72
N ARG A 19 -19.31 17.24 16.85
CA ARG A 19 -18.66 15.99 17.29
C ARG A 19 -17.80 15.34 16.20
N LEU A 20 -18.08 15.62 14.91
CA LEU A 20 -17.26 15.17 13.78
C LEU A 20 -15.93 15.94 13.71
N ILE A 21 -15.93 17.25 14.00
CA ILE A 21 -14.72 18.10 14.05
C ILE A 21 -13.80 17.69 15.19
N LEU A 22 -14.37 17.40 16.37
CA LEU A 22 -13.60 17.15 17.59
C LEU A 22 -12.82 15.83 17.60
N ASN A 23 -13.19 14.85 16.77
CA ASN A 23 -12.64 13.49 16.87
C ASN A 23 -11.90 12.96 15.63
N LYS A 24 -11.96 13.58 14.42
CA LYS A 24 -11.29 13.03 13.21
C LYS A 24 -10.83 14.08 12.18
N LYS A 25 -9.86 13.65 11.36
CA LYS A 25 -9.20 14.38 10.26
C LYS A 25 -10.17 14.69 9.11
N ILE A 26 -10.98 15.75 9.25
CA ILE A 26 -11.79 16.28 8.15
C ILE A 26 -10.85 16.89 7.10
N ILE A 27 -10.98 16.50 5.82
CA ILE A 27 -10.21 17.11 4.72
C ILE A 27 -11.17 17.80 3.76
N ASN A 28 -10.91 19.08 3.48
CA ASN A 28 -11.59 19.81 2.43
C ASN A 28 -10.93 19.51 1.09
N THR A 29 -11.61 18.77 0.21
CA THR A 29 -11.05 18.41 -1.11
C THR A 29 -11.02 19.55 -2.12
N ASN A 30 -11.65 20.69 -1.81
CA ASN A 30 -11.59 21.88 -2.66
C ASN A 30 -10.31 22.70 -2.42
N MET A 31 -9.63 22.48 -1.31
CA MET A 31 -8.30 23.05 -1.06
C MET A 31 -7.25 22.04 -1.56
N ALA A 32 -6.25 22.52 -2.31
CA ALA A 32 -5.17 21.68 -2.79
C ALA A 32 -4.33 21.17 -1.60
N TYR A 33 -4.60 19.96 -1.10
CA TYR A 33 -3.86 19.42 0.05
C TYR A 33 -3.34 18.01 -0.14
N GLU A 34 -2.13 17.83 0.37
CA GLU A 34 -1.27 16.65 0.26
C GLU A 34 -1.52 15.57 1.34
N HIS A 35 -2.66 15.61 2.05
CA HIS A 35 -2.82 14.78 3.25
C HIS A 35 -3.18 13.31 2.98
N TYR A 36 -2.36 12.47 3.61
CA TYR A 36 -2.44 11.05 3.96
C TYR A 36 -3.75 10.31 3.59
N LEU A 37 -3.80 9.69 2.40
CA LEU A 37 -4.75 8.61 2.09
C LEU A 37 -4.31 7.31 2.78
N GLY A 38 -4.14 7.36 4.10
CA GLY A 38 -3.52 6.36 4.97
C GLY A 38 -4.05 4.93 4.90
N ARG A 39 -4.24 4.33 6.08
CA ARG A 39 -4.85 3.01 6.26
C ARG A 39 -6.38 3.02 6.00
N ILE A 40 -6.82 3.93 5.13
CA ILE A 40 -8.20 4.37 5.02
C ILE A 40 -8.95 3.47 4.05
N SER A 41 -9.85 2.65 4.58
CA SER A 41 -10.76 1.83 3.79
C SER A 41 -11.98 2.62 3.32
N ASN A 42 -12.59 3.45 4.18
CA ASN A 42 -13.88 4.08 3.90
C ASN A 42 -13.83 5.61 4.06
N ILE A 43 -14.61 6.29 3.23
CA ILE A 43 -14.80 7.75 3.24
C ILE A 43 -16.29 8.06 3.28
N MET A 44 -16.66 9.17 3.93
CA MET A 44 -17.98 9.76 3.78
C MET A 44 -17.84 11.17 3.22
N ILE A 45 -18.77 11.54 2.37
CA ILE A 45 -18.86 12.88 1.82
C ILE A 45 -19.76 13.69 2.75
N VAL A 46 -19.25 14.84 3.19
CA VAL A 46 -19.98 15.78 4.03
C VAL A 46 -20.12 17.12 3.30
N ILE A 47 -21.35 17.58 3.17
CA ILE A 47 -21.69 18.83 2.50
C ILE A 47 -22.39 19.72 3.51
N MET A 48 -21.87 20.95 3.67
CA MET A 48 -22.54 21.98 4.45
C MET A 48 -23.29 22.90 3.49
N VAL A 49 -24.59 23.10 3.73
CA VAL A 49 -25.47 23.98 2.95
C VAL A 49 -26.38 24.72 3.93
N ASN A 50 -26.38 26.05 3.91
CA ASN A 50 -27.26 26.90 4.75
C ASN A 50 -27.28 26.47 6.24
N ASN A 51 -26.12 26.30 6.86
CA ASN A 51 -25.93 25.81 8.23
C ASN A 51 -26.49 24.41 8.53
N LYS A 52 -26.90 23.65 7.50
CA LYS A 52 -27.28 22.23 7.61
C LYS A 52 -26.15 21.35 7.10
N VAL A 53 -26.02 20.18 7.70
CA VAL A 53 -25.01 19.18 7.35
C VAL A 53 -25.67 17.97 6.70
N ILE A 54 -25.23 17.65 5.49
CA ILE A 54 -25.64 16.48 4.74
C ILE A 54 -24.47 15.51 4.73
N VAL A 55 -24.71 14.28 5.19
CA VAL A 55 -23.71 13.20 5.26
C VAL A 55 -24.15 12.09 4.33
N SER A 56 -23.23 11.56 3.53
CA SER A 56 -23.48 10.40 2.68
C SER A 56 -23.27 9.08 3.42
N ASP A 57 -23.68 7.98 2.78
CA ASP A 57 -23.18 6.64 3.13
C ASP A 57 -21.66 6.54 3.03
N GLU A 58 -21.11 5.46 3.61
CA GLU A 58 -19.70 5.12 3.48
C GLU A 58 -19.36 4.60 2.08
N TYR A 59 -18.27 5.10 1.53
CA TYR A 59 -17.72 4.66 0.26
C TYR A 59 -16.30 4.15 0.40
N TYR A 60 -16.00 3.09 -0.34
CA TYR A 60 -14.64 2.58 -0.42
C TYR A 60 -13.70 3.58 -1.12
N SER A 61 -12.57 3.92 -0.49
CA SER A 61 -11.67 5.00 -0.93
C SER A 61 -10.99 4.73 -2.29
N PHE A 62 -10.78 3.45 -2.65
CA PHE A 62 -10.22 3.06 -3.95
C PHE A 62 -11.27 2.75 -5.02
N ASN A 63 -12.55 3.07 -4.76
CA ASN A 63 -13.56 3.02 -5.80
C ASN A 63 -13.28 4.09 -6.86
N LEU A 64 -13.10 3.70 -8.13
CA LEU A 64 -12.76 4.63 -9.22
C LEU A 64 -13.77 5.78 -9.40
N LYS A 65 -15.07 5.54 -9.16
CA LYS A 65 -16.09 6.60 -9.23
C LYS A 65 -15.83 7.65 -8.16
N ILE A 66 -15.45 7.20 -6.96
CA ILE A 66 -15.15 8.06 -5.81
C ILE A 66 -13.82 8.78 -6.00
N ILE A 67 -12.77 8.09 -6.43
CA ILE A 67 -11.47 8.71 -6.75
C ILE A 67 -11.64 9.88 -7.72
N LYS A 68 -12.44 9.70 -8.78
CA LYS A 68 -12.74 10.74 -9.77
C LYS A 68 -13.57 11.87 -9.19
N LYS A 69 -14.72 11.55 -8.59
CA LYS A 69 -15.68 12.54 -8.05
C LYS A 69 -15.06 13.42 -6.98
N CYS A 70 -14.23 12.83 -6.12
CA CYS A 70 -13.59 13.49 -5.00
C CYS A 70 -12.17 13.99 -5.30
N LYS A 71 -11.70 13.85 -6.55
CA LYS A 71 -10.35 14.23 -6.99
C LYS A 71 -9.22 13.67 -6.11
N LEU A 72 -9.39 12.44 -5.61
CA LEU A 72 -8.42 11.78 -4.73
C LEU A 72 -7.09 11.46 -5.44
N TYR A 73 -7.08 11.54 -6.78
CA TYR A 73 -5.88 11.40 -7.60
C TYR A 73 -4.83 12.50 -7.42
N ASN A 74 -5.18 13.63 -6.79
CA ASN A 74 -4.21 14.67 -6.41
C ASN A 74 -3.29 14.24 -5.25
N ASN A 75 -3.53 13.06 -4.67
CA ASN A 75 -2.73 12.55 -3.57
C ASN A 75 -1.49 11.78 -4.07
N LYS A 76 -0.30 12.27 -3.71
CA LYS A 76 1.01 11.66 -4.03
C LYS A 76 1.19 10.22 -3.49
N TYR A 77 0.34 9.79 -2.56
CA TYR A 77 0.35 8.44 -2.00
C TYR A 77 -0.66 7.48 -2.65
N LEU A 78 -1.50 7.93 -3.60
CA LEU A 78 -2.51 7.05 -4.20
C LEU A 78 -1.89 5.81 -4.85
N ILE A 79 -0.82 5.99 -5.64
CA ILE A 79 -0.07 4.89 -6.27
C ILE A 79 0.54 3.96 -5.21
N TYR A 80 1.06 4.54 -4.12
CA TYR A 80 1.62 3.78 -3.01
C TYR A 80 0.58 2.85 -2.39
N TYR A 81 -0.61 3.37 -2.05
CA TYR A 81 -1.64 2.56 -1.40
C TYR A 81 -2.34 1.61 -2.37
N ALA A 82 -2.54 2.01 -3.62
CA ALA A 82 -3.01 1.10 -4.66
C ALA A 82 -2.05 -0.08 -4.83
N SER A 83 -0.74 0.17 -4.77
CA SER A 83 0.27 -0.90 -4.81
C SER A 83 0.28 -1.76 -3.54
N TYR A 84 0.08 -1.15 -2.37
CA TYR A 84 0.06 -1.84 -1.09
C TYR A 84 -1.16 -2.75 -0.93
N TYR A 85 -2.35 -2.33 -1.37
CA TYR A 85 -3.60 -3.07 -1.19
C TYR A 85 -4.02 -3.91 -2.38
N GLY A 86 -3.30 -3.88 -3.51
CA GLY A 86 -3.59 -4.75 -4.65
C GLY A 86 -4.49 -4.14 -5.73
N TYR A 87 -4.68 -2.82 -5.78
CA TYR A 87 -5.62 -2.16 -6.70
C TYR A 87 -5.03 -1.89 -8.08
N THR A 88 -4.80 -2.95 -8.86
CA THR A 88 -4.31 -2.86 -10.25
C THR A 88 -5.23 -2.06 -11.17
N ASN A 89 -6.56 -2.10 -10.95
CA ASN A 89 -7.52 -1.28 -11.68
C ASN A 89 -7.33 0.23 -11.47
N VAL A 90 -6.95 0.65 -10.25
CA VAL A 90 -6.64 2.06 -9.94
C VAL A 90 -5.32 2.47 -10.56
N LEU A 91 -4.31 1.59 -10.51
CA LEU A 91 -3.01 1.79 -11.15
C LEU A 91 -3.16 1.94 -12.67
N GLU A 92 -3.92 1.05 -13.30
CA GLU A 92 -4.20 1.08 -14.74
C GLU A 92 -4.96 2.35 -15.14
N TRP A 93 -5.98 2.72 -14.38
CA TRP A 93 -6.69 3.98 -14.64
C TRP A 93 -5.77 5.19 -14.54
N LEU A 94 -4.94 5.29 -13.50
CA LEU A 94 -3.98 6.40 -13.34
C LEU A 94 -3.00 6.48 -14.51
N LYS A 95 -2.47 5.33 -14.94
CA LYS A 95 -1.57 5.24 -16.10
C LYS A 95 -2.22 5.82 -17.36
N ASN A 96 -3.50 5.55 -17.56
CA ASN A 96 -4.24 5.95 -18.76
C ASN A 96 -4.97 7.31 -18.64
N SER A 97 -4.92 7.99 -17.49
CA SER A 97 -5.71 9.20 -17.25
C SER A 97 -5.08 10.48 -17.79
N GLY A 98 -3.84 10.43 -18.30
CA GLY A 98 -3.06 11.62 -18.68
C GLY A 98 -2.63 12.50 -17.50
N LEU A 99 -2.82 12.02 -16.26
CA LEU A 99 -2.42 12.76 -15.05
C LEU A 99 -0.93 12.53 -14.77
N PRO A 100 -0.23 13.52 -14.18
CA PRO A 100 1.15 13.32 -13.74
C PRO A 100 1.27 12.19 -12.72
N LEU A 101 2.02 11.13 -13.07
CA LEU A 101 2.26 10.00 -12.19
C LEU A 101 3.37 10.34 -11.17
N LYS A 102 2.96 10.75 -9.97
CA LYS A 102 3.88 11.02 -8.86
C LYS A 102 3.95 9.80 -7.94
N TYR A 103 5.07 9.08 -7.99
CA TYR A 103 5.35 7.96 -7.06
C TYR A 103 6.82 7.92 -6.64
N TYR A 104 7.04 7.66 -5.35
CA TYR A 104 8.36 7.57 -4.74
C TYR A 104 8.90 6.13 -4.72
N LYS A 105 10.20 5.99 -4.42
CA LYS A 105 10.88 4.69 -4.28
C LYS A 105 10.16 3.84 -3.21
N GLY A 106 9.54 2.73 -3.61
CA GLY A 106 8.94 1.81 -2.65
C GLY A 106 7.55 1.28 -2.96
N ALA A 107 6.91 1.64 -4.07
CA ALA A 107 5.64 1.03 -4.49
C ALA A 107 5.77 -0.51 -4.60
N LEU A 108 6.80 -0.99 -5.32
CA LEU A 108 7.10 -2.42 -5.41
C LEU A 108 7.56 -3.02 -4.07
N ASN A 109 8.29 -2.27 -3.23
CA ASN A 109 8.68 -2.75 -1.90
C ASN A 109 7.44 -3.01 -1.02
N ARG A 110 6.41 -2.16 -1.14
CA ARG A 110 5.15 -2.29 -0.42
C ARG A 110 4.24 -3.36 -0.98
N ALA A 111 4.15 -3.47 -2.31
CA ALA A 111 3.49 -4.59 -2.94
C ALA A 111 4.11 -5.92 -2.46
N SER A 112 5.43 -5.97 -2.35
CA SER A 112 6.16 -7.14 -1.84
C SER A 112 5.87 -7.42 -0.36
N GLN A 113 5.84 -6.37 0.48
CA GLN A 113 5.48 -6.48 1.89
C GLN A 113 4.08 -7.05 2.12
N ASN A 114 3.13 -6.76 1.22
CA ASN A 114 1.73 -7.12 1.37
C ASN A 114 1.29 -8.29 0.47
N GLY A 115 2.23 -9.04 -0.12
CA GLY A 115 1.91 -10.25 -0.88
C GLY A 115 1.32 -10.00 -2.27
N GLN A 116 1.40 -8.77 -2.79
CA GLN A 116 0.65 -8.32 -3.97
C GLN A 116 1.35 -8.69 -5.29
N VAL A 117 1.40 -9.98 -5.62
CA VAL A 117 2.03 -10.49 -6.86
C VAL A 117 1.39 -9.87 -8.11
N ALA A 118 0.06 -9.72 -8.16
CA ALA A 118 -0.63 -9.10 -9.29
C ALA A 118 -0.20 -7.63 -9.54
N VAL A 119 0.10 -6.89 -8.47
CA VAL A 119 0.63 -5.52 -8.58
C VAL A 119 2.08 -5.53 -9.06
N LEU A 120 2.91 -6.47 -8.59
CA LEU A 120 4.28 -6.61 -9.07
C LEU A 120 4.31 -6.91 -10.57
N GLU A 121 3.45 -7.82 -11.03
CA GLU A 121 3.28 -8.14 -12.45
C GLU A 121 2.78 -6.93 -13.25
N TRP A 122 1.79 -6.19 -12.72
CA TRP A 122 1.33 -4.96 -13.34
C TRP A 122 2.47 -3.95 -13.49
N TRP A 123 3.27 -3.73 -12.44
CA TRP A 123 4.41 -2.80 -12.49
C TRP A 123 5.41 -3.22 -13.55
N LYS A 124 5.79 -4.50 -13.59
CA LYS A 124 6.71 -5.07 -14.59
C LYS A 124 6.26 -4.78 -16.02
N ASN A 125 4.95 -4.91 -16.29
CA ASN A 125 4.37 -4.72 -17.63
C ASN A 125 3.87 -3.29 -17.91
N SER A 126 3.95 -2.39 -16.92
CA SER A 126 3.35 -1.06 -17.03
C SER A 126 4.07 -0.13 -18.02
N GLY A 127 5.36 -0.39 -18.32
CA GLY A 127 6.24 0.54 -19.04
C GLY A 127 6.73 1.71 -18.17
N LEU A 128 6.40 1.75 -16.87
CA LEU A 128 6.83 2.79 -15.95
C LEU A 128 8.20 2.46 -15.32
N PRO A 129 9.02 3.47 -14.98
CA PRO A 129 10.26 3.26 -14.25
C PRO A 129 10.08 2.47 -12.95
N LEU A 130 10.73 1.29 -12.88
CA LEU A 130 10.67 0.42 -11.70
C LEU A 130 11.59 0.96 -10.59
N LYS A 131 11.00 1.32 -9.44
CA LYS A 131 11.73 1.87 -8.29
C LYS A 131 11.60 0.96 -7.06
N TYR A 132 12.60 0.11 -6.84
CA TYR A 132 12.69 -0.84 -5.72
C TYR A 132 14.11 -0.97 -5.18
N SER A 133 14.26 -1.60 -4.01
CA SER A 133 15.55 -1.84 -3.33
C SER A 133 15.52 -3.18 -2.59
N GLU A 134 16.55 -3.50 -1.80
CA GLU A 134 16.61 -4.76 -1.01
C GLU A 134 15.39 -4.93 -0.09
N LYS A 135 14.76 -3.81 0.29
CA LYS A 135 13.53 -3.76 1.08
C LYS A 135 12.38 -4.58 0.48
N ALA A 136 12.34 -4.81 -0.83
CA ALA A 136 11.31 -5.65 -1.44
C ALA A 136 11.39 -7.09 -0.91
N LEU A 137 12.56 -7.73 -1.01
CA LEU A 137 12.77 -9.08 -0.52
C LEU A 137 12.88 -9.12 1.01
N GLU A 138 13.43 -8.09 1.64
CA GLU A 138 13.48 -8.00 3.11
C GLU A 138 12.07 -7.99 3.72
N TYR A 139 11.15 -7.17 3.21
CA TYR A 139 9.79 -7.11 3.73
C TYR A 139 8.95 -8.34 3.38
N ALA A 140 9.08 -8.88 2.16
CA ALA A 140 8.43 -10.15 1.81
C ALA A 140 8.89 -11.27 2.76
N SER A 141 10.19 -11.31 3.08
CA SER A 141 10.77 -12.29 3.99
C SER A 141 10.31 -12.10 5.43
N GLN A 142 10.24 -10.85 5.90
CA GLN A 142 9.75 -10.49 7.22
C GLN A 142 8.30 -10.97 7.46
N VAL A 143 7.45 -10.86 6.44
CA VAL A 143 6.02 -11.15 6.56
C VAL A 143 5.68 -12.62 6.26
N GLY A 144 6.51 -13.31 5.47
CA GLY A 144 6.27 -14.72 5.11
C GLY A 144 5.80 -14.95 3.67
N HIS A 145 5.92 -13.95 2.78
CA HIS A 145 5.36 -14.02 1.43
C HIS A 145 6.25 -14.77 0.44
N ILE A 146 6.26 -16.10 0.52
CA ILE A 146 7.02 -16.98 -0.39
C ILE A 146 6.63 -16.77 -1.86
N ASN A 147 5.34 -16.62 -2.15
CA ASN A 147 4.84 -16.33 -3.49
C ASN A 147 5.46 -15.06 -4.12
N VAL A 148 5.72 -14.03 -3.31
CA VAL A 148 6.42 -12.82 -3.74
C VAL A 148 7.91 -13.09 -3.97
N LEU A 149 8.56 -13.87 -3.10
CA LEU A 149 9.96 -14.25 -3.26
C LEU A 149 10.18 -15.06 -4.54
N GLU A 150 9.28 -16.01 -4.82
CA GLU A 150 9.26 -16.76 -6.07
C GLU A 150 9.01 -15.86 -7.28
N TRP A 151 8.08 -14.92 -7.18
CA TRP A 151 7.85 -13.96 -8.27
C TRP A 151 9.12 -13.16 -8.57
N TRP A 152 9.78 -12.61 -7.54
CA TRP A 152 11.04 -11.87 -7.72
C TRP A 152 12.11 -12.73 -8.39
N LYS A 153 12.32 -13.96 -7.90
CA LYS A 153 13.28 -14.93 -8.45
C LYS A 153 13.03 -15.21 -9.94
N ASN A 154 11.78 -15.32 -10.36
CA ASN A 154 11.38 -15.70 -11.72
C ASN A 154 11.06 -14.49 -12.63
N SER A 155 11.02 -13.27 -12.09
CA SER A 155 10.60 -12.06 -12.79
C SER A 155 11.52 -11.63 -13.94
N GLY A 156 12.80 -12.05 -13.92
CA GLY A 156 13.85 -11.50 -14.77
C GLY A 156 14.35 -10.11 -14.36
N LEU A 157 13.87 -9.56 -13.23
CA LEU A 157 14.37 -8.31 -12.67
C LEU A 157 15.64 -8.55 -11.83
N GLU A 158 16.47 -7.51 -11.68
CA GLU A 158 17.64 -7.54 -10.81
C GLU A 158 17.24 -7.88 -9.36
N LEU A 159 17.75 -8.98 -8.83
CA LEU A 159 17.50 -9.38 -7.45
C LEU A 159 18.34 -8.54 -6.49
N LYS A 160 17.69 -7.58 -5.84
CA LYS A 160 18.26 -6.77 -4.75
C LYS A 160 17.91 -7.41 -3.42
N TYR A 161 18.89 -7.93 -2.72
CA TYR A 161 18.71 -8.51 -1.39
C TYR A 161 19.95 -8.35 -0.52
N SER A 162 19.72 -8.41 0.78
CA SER A 162 20.78 -8.45 1.79
C SER A 162 20.49 -9.57 2.78
N ASP A 163 21.49 -9.90 3.61
CA ASP A 163 21.35 -10.82 4.73
C ASP A 163 20.27 -10.41 5.73
N ARG A 164 19.80 -9.15 5.69
CA ARG A 164 18.65 -8.73 6.50
C ARG A 164 17.39 -9.49 6.13
N SER A 165 17.24 -9.96 4.88
CA SER A 165 16.02 -10.64 4.45
C SER A 165 15.76 -11.89 5.29
N ILE A 166 16.79 -12.71 5.48
CA ILE A 166 16.70 -13.92 6.28
C ILE A 166 16.76 -13.66 7.78
N LYS A 167 17.48 -12.61 8.22
CA LYS A 167 17.44 -12.17 9.63
C LYS A 167 16.04 -11.71 10.04
N TRP A 168 15.33 -11.00 9.16
CA TRP A 168 13.94 -10.60 9.40
C TRP A 168 12.98 -11.79 9.37
N ALA A 169 13.16 -12.74 8.44
CA ALA A 169 12.39 -13.97 8.42
C ALA A 169 12.54 -14.73 9.74
N ALA A 170 13.77 -14.88 10.22
CA ALA A 170 14.07 -15.49 11.51
C ALA A 170 13.46 -14.75 12.69
N PHE A 171 13.65 -13.43 12.77
CA PHE A 171 13.07 -12.61 13.83
C PHE A 171 11.54 -12.71 13.90
N ARG A 172 10.89 -13.00 12.77
CA ARG A 172 9.43 -13.14 12.64
C ARG A 172 8.95 -14.58 12.53
N TRP A 173 9.86 -15.54 12.77
CA TRP A 173 9.59 -16.97 12.86
C TRP A 173 9.00 -17.54 11.55
N GLN A 174 9.43 -16.97 10.42
CA GLN A 174 9.02 -17.37 9.08
C GLN A 174 9.86 -18.56 8.61
N SER A 175 9.65 -19.73 9.23
CA SER A 175 10.42 -20.96 8.98
C SER A 175 10.41 -21.36 7.50
N ALA A 176 9.26 -21.30 6.85
CA ALA A 176 9.13 -21.62 5.43
C ALA A 176 9.91 -20.64 4.53
N VAL A 177 10.03 -19.37 4.91
CA VAL A 177 10.89 -18.40 4.19
C VAL A 177 12.36 -18.68 4.41
N ILE A 178 12.77 -19.05 5.64
CA ILE A 178 14.16 -19.44 5.91
C ILE A 178 14.55 -20.63 5.02
N GLU A 179 13.67 -21.63 4.94
CA GLU A 179 13.88 -22.80 4.10
C GLU A 179 13.90 -22.44 2.61
N TRP A 180 13.02 -21.54 2.18
CA TRP A 180 13.06 -20.98 0.83
C TRP A 180 14.41 -20.34 0.51
N TRP A 181 14.95 -19.49 1.40
CA TRP A 181 16.26 -18.85 1.18
C TRP A 181 17.39 -19.88 1.06
N LYS A 182 17.41 -20.92 1.89
CA LYS A 182 18.41 -22.01 1.81
C LYS A 182 18.35 -22.73 0.46
N ASN A 183 17.14 -23.01 -0.03
CA ASN A 183 16.92 -23.76 -1.26
C ASN A 183 16.88 -22.88 -2.51
N SER A 184 16.94 -21.54 -2.36
CA SER A 184 16.81 -20.60 -3.46
C SER A 184 18.01 -20.60 -4.43
N GLY A 185 19.18 -21.05 -3.98
CA GLY A 185 20.46 -20.92 -4.69
C GLY A 185 21.07 -19.52 -4.63
N LEU A 186 20.47 -18.58 -3.88
CA LEU A 186 20.98 -17.22 -3.71
C LEU A 186 22.15 -17.17 -2.71
N LYS A 187 23.23 -16.47 -3.08
CA LYS A 187 24.43 -16.35 -2.25
C LYS A 187 24.21 -15.32 -1.15
N LEU A 188 24.14 -15.77 0.10
CA LEU A 188 24.11 -14.90 1.29
C LEU A 188 25.55 -14.51 1.69
N LYS A 189 25.76 -13.27 2.13
CA LYS A 189 27.10 -12.73 2.39
C LYS A 189 27.64 -13.12 3.76
N SER A 190 26.79 -13.27 4.76
CA SER A 190 27.20 -13.74 6.09
C SER A 190 27.11 -15.26 6.20
N LYS A 191 28.04 -15.84 6.97
CA LYS A 191 27.91 -17.19 7.52
C LYS A 191 26.80 -17.19 8.55
N ILE A 192 25.56 -17.17 8.08
CA ILE A 192 24.38 -17.17 8.92
C ILE A 192 24.28 -18.55 9.54
N ASN A 193 24.50 -18.64 10.84
CA ASN A 193 24.43 -19.90 11.55
C ASN A 193 22.94 -20.22 11.78
N PHE A 194 22.37 -21.02 10.88
CA PHE A 194 20.95 -21.39 10.86
C PHE A 194 20.47 -22.11 12.12
N ILE A 195 21.41 -22.63 12.93
CA ILE A 195 21.15 -23.32 14.20
C ILE A 195 20.42 -22.41 15.21
N TYR A 196 20.62 -21.09 15.13
CA TYR A 196 19.94 -20.14 16.04
C TYR A 196 18.49 -19.83 15.64
N PHE A 197 17.98 -20.40 14.54
CA PHE A 197 16.63 -20.12 14.02
C PHE A 197 15.68 -21.32 14.10
N THR A 198 16.09 -22.40 14.76
CA THR A 198 15.33 -23.66 14.90
C THR A 198 15.02 -24.03 16.36
N LEU A 199 15.01 -23.05 17.27
CA LEU A 199 14.49 -23.17 18.63
C LEU A 199 13.12 -22.49 18.73
#